data_AF-A0A8T7EIH1-F1
#
_entry.id   AF-A0A8T7EIH1-F1
#
_cell.length_a   1.000
_cell.length_b   1.000
_cell.length_c   1.000
_cell.angle_alpha   90.00
_cell.angle_beta   90.00
_cell.angle_gamma   90.00
#
_symmetry.space_group_name_H-M   'P 1'
#
loop_
_entity.id
_entity.type
_entity.pdbx_description
1 polymer ?
#
loop_
_entity_poly.entity_id
_entity_poly.type
_entity_poly.pdbx_seq_one_letter_code
_entity_poly.pdbx_strand_id
1 'polypeptide(L)'
;MIGLYLDADTIEQAEAYMASLSDEEYFRVIDGLVSVLALGYTDVGDSDAAFNSVHCVEEIPFNSYEETEALSVDLPQAVKDGLLEGVLGQFETCSYWGVTAAGPIETQPVQSAIPTLVLAGEFDPITPPVWALEAAVGLSAAQVVIIPGAGHSVIDSGECAQSLGIAFLNNPTAALDTSCASNFTVPWVVR
;
A
#
# COMPACT_ATOMS: atom_id res chain seq x y z
N MET A 1 -4.70 18.48 14.26
CA MET A 1 -3.72 17.80 13.39
C MET A 1 -3.14 18.74 12.33
N ILE A 2 -3.85 19.81 11.91
CA ILE A 2 -3.34 20.85 10.99
C ILE A 2 -2.14 21.63 11.58
N GLY A 3 -2.22 22.02 12.86
CA GLY A 3 -1.17 22.80 13.54
C GLY A 3 0.17 22.11 13.81
N LEU A 4 0.38 20.88 13.31
CA LEU A 4 1.69 20.22 13.37
C LEU A 4 2.56 20.49 12.12
N TYR A 5 1.96 20.95 11.02
CA TYR A 5 2.64 21.07 9.72
C TYR A 5 2.38 22.40 8.99
N LEU A 6 1.32 23.10 9.36
CA LEU A 6 1.01 24.44 8.89
C LEU A 6 0.85 25.36 10.11
N ASP A 7 1.30 26.62 10.02
CA ASP A 7 1.05 27.64 11.04
C ASP A 7 -0.42 28.12 10.95
N ALA A 8 -1.34 27.19 11.18
CA ALA A 8 -2.77 27.35 11.04
C ALA A 8 -3.53 26.51 12.07
N ASP A 9 -4.42 27.16 12.82
CA ASP A 9 -5.25 26.54 13.84
C ASP A 9 -6.67 26.20 13.34
N THR A 10 -7.08 26.76 12.18
CA THR A 10 -8.37 26.48 11.53
C THR A 10 -8.23 26.16 10.04
N ILE A 11 -9.28 25.55 9.46
CA ILE A 11 -9.34 25.24 8.02
C ILE A 11 -9.28 26.52 7.19
N GLU A 12 -10.01 27.56 7.58
CA GLU A 12 -10.00 28.84 6.86
C GLU A 12 -8.63 29.52 6.88
N GLN A 13 -7.86 29.36 7.96
CA GLN A 13 -6.49 29.85 8.05
C GLN A 13 -5.54 29.05 7.14
N ALA A 14 -5.70 27.72 7.09
CA ALA A 14 -4.92 26.88 6.19
C ALA A 14 -5.21 27.21 4.71
N GLU A 15 -6.48 27.40 4.34
CA GLU A 15 -6.88 27.80 2.98
C GLU A 15 -6.32 29.18 2.61
N ALA A 16 -6.41 30.16 3.50
CA ALA A 16 -5.87 31.49 3.27
C ALA A 16 -4.33 31.47 3.15
N TYR A 17 -3.65 30.65 3.96
CA TYR A 17 -2.21 30.45 3.86
C TYR A 17 -1.82 29.84 2.52
N MET A 18 -2.44 28.72 2.12
CA MET A 18 -2.16 28.06 0.83
C MET A 18 -2.43 28.99 -0.36
N ALA A 19 -3.49 29.79 -0.31
CA ALA A 19 -3.80 30.76 -1.36
C ALA A 19 -2.83 31.96 -1.43
N SER A 20 -2.01 32.16 -0.40
CA SER A 20 -1.01 33.24 -0.35
C SER A 20 0.36 32.85 -0.91
N LEU A 21 0.57 31.55 -1.16
CA LEU A 21 1.83 31.01 -1.67
C LEU A 21 1.97 31.26 -3.18
N SER A 22 3.21 31.40 -3.65
CA SER A 22 3.50 31.25 -5.08
C SER A 22 3.30 29.79 -5.51
N ASP A 23 3.13 29.54 -6.82
CA ASP A 23 2.94 28.17 -7.33
C ASP A 23 4.08 27.22 -6.88
N GLU A 24 5.33 27.68 -6.89
CA GLU A 24 6.49 26.87 -6.46
C GLU A 24 6.44 26.54 -4.96
N GLU A 25 6.06 27.50 -4.12
CA GLU A 25 5.94 27.30 -2.67
C GLU A 25 4.72 26.43 -2.34
N TYR A 26 3.62 26.61 -3.06
CA TYR A 26 2.44 25.77 -2.96
C TYR A 26 2.78 24.31 -3.23
N PHE A 27 3.49 24.03 -4.33
CA PHE A 27 3.90 22.68 -4.67
C PHE A 27 4.86 22.08 -3.64
N ARG A 28 5.81 22.84 -3.10
CA ARG A 28 6.69 22.35 -2.02
C ARG A 28 5.94 22.03 -0.73
N VAL A 29 4.95 22.84 -0.36
CA VAL A 29 4.13 22.60 0.83
C VAL A 29 3.25 21.37 0.63
N ILE A 30 2.63 21.21 -0.53
CA ILE A 30 1.85 20.01 -0.85
C ILE A 30 2.75 18.77 -0.90
N ASP A 31 3.91 18.83 -1.53
CA ASP A 31 4.86 17.72 -1.60
C ASP A 31 5.35 17.30 -0.21
N GLY A 32 5.68 18.26 0.65
CA GLY A 32 6.02 18.00 2.05
C GLY A 32 4.85 17.41 2.84
N LEU A 33 3.64 17.93 2.68
CA LEU A 33 2.44 17.41 3.35
C LEU A 33 2.06 16.01 2.86
N VAL A 34 2.16 15.74 1.56
CA VAL A 34 1.92 14.41 0.98
C VAL A 34 2.99 13.44 1.44
N SER A 35 4.26 13.84 1.42
CA SER A 35 5.35 13.01 1.93
C SER A 35 5.13 12.64 3.40
N VAL A 36 4.69 13.59 4.23
CA VAL A 36 4.47 13.34 5.66
C VAL A 36 3.15 12.60 5.95
N LEU A 37 2.05 12.95 5.27
CA LEU A 37 0.71 12.42 5.57
C LEU A 37 0.38 11.16 4.78
N ALA A 38 0.89 11.02 3.55
CA ALA A 38 0.62 9.89 2.67
C ALA A 38 1.73 8.83 2.69
N LEU A 39 2.99 9.22 2.97
CA LEU A 39 4.15 8.32 2.92
C LEU A 39 4.93 8.23 4.25
N GLY A 40 4.55 8.98 5.29
CA GLY A 40 5.20 8.89 6.59
C GLY A 40 6.66 9.39 6.64
N TYR A 41 7.13 10.19 5.68
CA TYR A 41 8.56 10.53 5.47
C TYR A 41 9.31 11.25 6.62
N THR A 42 8.67 11.58 7.75
CA THR A 42 9.39 11.94 8.99
C THR A 42 9.74 10.73 9.86
N ASP A 43 9.34 9.52 9.44
CA ASP A 43 9.72 8.29 10.09
C ASP A 43 11.16 7.94 9.70
N VAL A 44 12.08 8.14 10.63
CA VAL A 44 13.41 7.52 10.61
C VAL A 44 13.35 5.97 10.72
N GLY A 45 12.15 5.39 10.74
CA GLY A 45 11.86 3.95 10.70
C GLY A 45 12.01 3.31 9.32
N ASP A 46 11.70 4.01 8.23
CA ASP A 46 11.91 3.50 6.88
C ASP A 46 13.30 3.90 6.38
N SER A 47 14.26 3.02 6.62
CA SER A 47 15.58 3.18 6.03
C SER A 47 15.45 2.92 4.52
N ASP A 48 15.42 3.98 3.70
CA ASP A 48 15.47 3.88 2.23
C ASP A 48 16.58 2.93 1.76
N ALA A 49 17.71 2.93 2.47
CA ALA A 49 18.81 2.02 2.18
C ALA A 49 18.46 0.56 2.48
N ALA A 50 17.77 0.27 3.58
CA ALA A 50 17.28 -1.08 3.87
C ALA A 50 16.21 -1.52 2.87
N PHE A 51 15.24 -0.64 2.58
CA PHE A 51 14.20 -0.89 1.57
C PHE A 51 14.84 -1.24 0.21
N ASN A 52 15.71 -0.38 -0.31
CA ASN A 52 16.37 -0.61 -1.61
C ASN A 52 17.27 -1.85 -1.57
N SER A 53 17.91 -2.18 -0.45
CA SER A 53 18.73 -3.39 -0.34
C SER A 53 17.92 -4.68 -0.43
N VAL A 54 16.65 -4.67 -0.04
CA VAL A 54 15.73 -5.81 -0.22
C VAL A 54 15.10 -5.75 -1.61
N HIS A 55 14.49 -4.61 -1.94
CA HIS A 55 13.72 -4.41 -3.17
C HIS A 55 14.56 -4.64 -4.45
N CYS A 56 15.82 -4.16 -4.46
CA CYS A 56 16.70 -4.35 -5.61
C CYS A 56 17.28 -5.76 -5.74
N VAL A 57 17.15 -6.60 -4.69
CA VAL A 57 17.60 -7.99 -4.70
C VAL A 57 16.45 -8.94 -5.02
N GLU A 58 15.26 -8.68 -4.47
CA GLU A 58 14.15 -9.64 -4.39
C GLU A 58 12.97 -9.29 -5.29
N GLU A 59 12.83 -8.04 -5.74
CA GLU A 59 11.65 -7.58 -6.52
C GLU A 59 12.04 -7.12 -7.93
N ILE A 60 12.81 -6.04 -8.05
CA ILE A 60 13.12 -5.42 -9.35
C ILE A 60 13.76 -6.37 -10.37
N PRO A 61 14.71 -7.26 -10.01
CA PRO A 61 15.30 -8.18 -10.98
C PRO A 61 14.34 -9.18 -11.62
N PHE A 62 13.14 -9.36 -11.06
CA PHE A 62 12.13 -10.30 -11.53
C PHE A 62 10.96 -9.63 -12.27
N ASN A 63 11.00 -8.31 -12.41
CA ASN A 63 9.96 -7.51 -13.04
C ASN A 63 10.51 -6.73 -14.25
N SER A 64 9.61 -6.14 -15.05
CA SER A 64 9.96 -5.26 -16.18
C SER A 64 9.14 -3.98 -16.15
N TYR A 65 9.82 -2.86 -16.33
CA TYR A 65 9.17 -1.57 -16.52
C TYR A 65 8.30 -1.57 -17.78
N GLU A 66 8.83 -2.10 -18.89
CA GLU A 66 8.12 -2.16 -20.17
C GLU A 66 6.85 -3.01 -20.10
N GLU A 67 6.89 -4.13 -19.37
CA GLU A 67 5.71 -4.94 -19.12
C GLU A 67 4.68 -4.20 -18.26
N THR A 68 5.14 -3.51 -17.22
CA THR A 68 4.28 -2.69 -16.35
C THR A 68 3.60 -1.56 -17.13
N GLU A 69 4.33 -0.86 -17.98
CA GLU A 69 3.79 0.18 -18.87
C GLU A 69 2.77 -0.41 -19.85
N ALA A 70 3.07 -1.56 -20.46
CA ALA A 70 2.17 -2.23 -21.39
C ALA A 70 0.85 -2.70 -20.74
N LEU A 71 0.88 -3.10 -19.47
CA LEU A 71 -0.31 -3.46 -18.69
C LEU A 71 -1.14 -2.23 -18.28
N SER A 72 -0.54 -1.05 -18.30
CA SER A 72 -1.18 0.19 -17.85
C SER A 72 -1.95 0.92 -18.95
N VAL A 73 -1.98 0.41 -20.20
CA VAL A 73 -2.47 1.13 -21.40
C VAL A 73 -3.90 1.65 -21.31
N ASP A 74 -4.78 0.99 -20.56
CA ASP A 74 -6.19 1.36 -20.43
C ASP A 74 -6.45 2.41 -19.33
N LEU A 75 -5.42 2.81 -18.59
CA LEU A 75 -5.55 3.82 -17.53
C LEU A 75 -5.61 5.25 -18.10
N PRO A 76 -6.35 6.17 -17.45
CA PRO A 76 -6.29 7.60 -17.76
C PRO A 76 -4.85 8.12 -17.66
N GLN A 77 -4.46 9.04 -18.54
CA GLN A 77 -3.06 9.51 -18.60
C GLN A 77 -2.57 10.08 -17.27
N ALA A 78 -3.38 10.87 -16.58
CA ALA A 78 -3.01 11.42 -15.27
C ALA A 78 -2.73 10.33 -14.20
N VAL A 79 -3.38 9.16 -14.31
CA VAL A 79 -3.13 8.03 -13.41
C VAL A 79 -1.83 7.32 -13.79
N LYS A 80 -1.57 7.17 -15.09
CA LYS A 80 -0.31 6.61 -15.59
C LYS A 80 0.89 7.44 -15.15
N ASP A 81 0.80 8.76 -15.30
CA ASP A 81 1.88 9.68 -14.95
C ASP A 81 2.25 9.52 -13.46
N GLY A 82 1.25 9.46 -12.58
CA GLY A 82 1.48 9.28 -11.14
C GLY A 82 2.00 7.89 -10.73
N LEU A 83 1.56 6.82 -11.38
CA LEU A 83 1.97 5.45 -11.02
C LEU A 83 3.31 5.04 -11.65
N LEU A 84 3.50 5.32 -12.94
CA LEU A 84 4.67 4.87 -13.68
C LEU A 84 5.94 5.65 -13.34
N GLU A 85 5.84 6.90 -12.91
CA GLU A 85 7.00 7.68 -12.45
C GLU A 85 7.67 7.01 -11.24
N GLY A 86 6.88 6.60 -10.24
CA GLY A 86 7.40 5.89 -9.07
C GLY A 86 8.05 4.56 -9.43
N VAL A 87 7.43 3.78 -10.31
CA VAL A 87 7.98 2.50 -10.79
C VAL A 87 9.29 2.72 -11.55
N LEU A 88 9.34 3.72 -12.45
CA LEU A 88 10.57 4.05 -13.17
C LEU A 88 11.71 4.41 -12.20
N GLY A 89 11.41 5.22 -11.17
CA GLY A 89 12.38 5.59 -10.14
C GLY A 89 12.95 4.40 -9.37
N GLN A 90 12.15 3.35 -9.14
CA GLN A 90 12.63 2.11 -8.51
C GLN A 90 13.60 1.34 -9.43
N PHE A 91 13.24 1.17 -10.72
CA PHE A 91 14.13 0.53 -11.70
C PHE A 91 15.44 1.30 -11.88
N GLU A 92 15.37 2.63 -11.96
CA GLU A 92 16.56 3.48 -12.03
C GLU A 92 17.42 3.31 -10.77
N THR A 93 16.83 3.41 -9.58
CA THR A 93 17.52 3.23 -8.29
C THR A 93 18.26 1.90 -8.23
N CYS A 94 17.59 0.81 -8.60
CA CYS A 94 18.18 -0.51 -8.56
C CYS A 94 19.23 -0.76 -9.64
N SER A 95 19.21 -0.03 -10.75
CA SER A 95 20.23 -0.14 -11.81
C SER A 95 21.64 0.23 -11.34
N TYR A 96 21.76 1.10 -10.32
CA TYR A 96 23.03 1.52 -9.74
C TYR A 96 23.21 1.15 -8.26
N TRP A 97 22.23 0.46 -7.63
CA TRP A 97 22.33 0.01 -6.23
C TRP A 97 23.47 -1.02 -6.01
N GLY A 98 23.82 -1.79 -7.05
CA GLY A 98 25.03 -2.62 -7.07
C GLY A 98 24.92 -3.94 -6.32
N VAL A 99 23.73 -4.56 -6.30
CA VAL A 99 23.46 -5.85 -5.63
C VAL A 99 23.25 -6.98 -6.63
N THR A 100 23.46 -8.22 -6.18
CA THR A 100 23.15 -9.42 -6.97
C THR A 100 21.72 -9.85 -6.69
N ALA A 101 20.96 -10.13 -7.74
CA ALA A 101 19.60 -10.65 -7.63
C ALA A 101 19.55 -11.94 -6.79
N ALA A 102 18.45 -12.13 -6.07
CA ALA A 102 18.17 -13.36 -5.36
C ALA A 102 17.98 -14.56 -6.31
N GLY A 103 17.85 -15.74 -5.73
CA GLY A 103 17.52 -16.94 -6.49
C GLY A 103 16.07 -16.92 -7.00
N PRO A 104 15.71 -17.76 -7.97
CA PRO A 104 14.35 -17.81 -8.53
C PRO A 104 13.28 -18.25 -7.52
N ILE A 105 13.67 -18.65 -6.31
CA ILE A 105 12.74 -19.01 -5.24
C ILE A 105 11.88 -17.82 -4.80
N GLU A 106 12.36 -16.58 -4.94
CA GLU A 106 11.61 -15.37 -4.53
C GLU A 106 10.29 -15.19 -5.28
N THR A 107 10.18 -15.73 -6.50
CA THR A 107 8.96 -15.64 -7.33
C THR A 107 8.11 -16.91 -7.26
N GLN A 108 8.44 -17.85 -6.37
CA GLN A 108 7.67 -19.09 -6.22
C GLN A 108 6.66 -18.99 -5.09
N PRO A 109 5.42 -19.48 -5.27
CA PRO A 109 4.44 -19.52 -4.20
C PRO A 109 4.94 -20.35 -3.01
N VAL A 110 4.72 -19.83 -1.80
CA VAL A 110 4.98 -20.57 -0.56
C VAL A 110 4.02 -21.74 -0.46
N GLN A 111 4.55 -22.94 -0.23
CA GLN A 111 3.76 -24.15 -0.03
C GLN A 111 3.70 -24.50 1.47
N SER A 112 2.50 -24.47 2.06
CA SER A 112 2.33 -24.71 3.49
C SER A 112 0.95 -25.28 3.83
N ALA A 113 0.94 -26.21 4.80
CA ALA A 113 -0.28 -26.71 5.44
C ALA A 113 -0.54 -26.07 6.81
N ILE A 114 0.31 -25.14 7.25
CA ILE A 114 0.09 -24.38 8.49
C ILE A 114 -1.13 -23.48 8.26
N PRO A 115 -2.15 -23.52 9.15
CA PRO A 115 -3.25 -22.58 9.09
C PRO A 115 -2.76 -21.14 8.96
N THR A 116 -3.31 -20.39 8.02
CA THR A 116 -2.88 -19.01 7.73
C THR A 116 -4.10 -18.14 7.49
N LEU A 117 -4.11 -16.94 8.05
CA LEU A 117 -5.08 -15.90 7.71
C LEU A 117 -4.42 -14.94 6.73
N VAL A 118 -5.05 -14.75 5.57
CA VAL A 118 -4.68 -13.69 4.62
C VAL A 118 -5.80 -12.66 4.65
N LEU A 119 -5.47 -11.45 5.08
CA LEU A 119 -6.42 -10.34 5.24
C LEU A 119 -6.03 -9.24 4.26
N ALA A 120 -6.99 -8.71 3.49
CA ALA A 120 -6.75 -7.57 2.60
C ALA A 120 -7.97 -6.63 2.55
N GLY A 121 -7.72 -5.36 2.24
CA GLY A 121 -8.77 -4.36 2.03
C GLY A 121 -9.22 -4.34 0.56
N GLU A 122 -10.53 -4.24 0.31
CA GLU A 122 -11.10 -4.21 -1.04
C GLU A 122 -10.50 -3.10 -1.94
N PHE A 123 -10.14 -1.96 -1.33
CA PHE A 123 -9.61 -0.78 -2.02
C PHE A 123 -8.13 -0.54 -1.70
N ASP A 124 -7.38 -1.58 -1.28
CA ASP A 124 -5.94 -1.46 -1.05
C ASP A 124 -5.20 -1.21 -2.39
N PRO A 125 -4.57 -0.03 -2.58
CA PRO A 125 -3.86 0.29 -3.82
C PRO A 125 -2.38 -0.12 -3.77
N ILE A 126 -1.87 -0.55 -2.61
CA ILE A 126 -0.46 -0.89 -2.39
C ILE A 126 -0.28 -2.41 -2.49
N THR A 127 -1.14 -3.16 -1.80
CA THR A 127 -1.18 -4.64 -1.83
C THR A 127 -2.59 -5.12 -2.19
N PRO A 128 -2.97 -5.04 -3.48
CA PRO A 128 -4.37 -5.23 -3.88
C PRO A 128 -4.90 -6.63 -3.57
N PRO A 129 -6.23 -6.81 -3.40
CA PRO A 129 -6.86 -8.10 -3.07
C PRO A 129 -6.46 -9.27 -3.95
N VAL A 130 -6.16 -9.02 -5.23
CA VAL A 130 -5.70 -10.07 -6.14
C VAL A 130 -4.40 -10.69 -5.67
N TRP A 131 -3.47 -9.92 -5.08
CA TRP A 131 -2.23 -10.45 -4.52
C TRP A 131 -2.47 -11.31 -3.28
N ALA A 132 -3.49 -10.99 -2.47
CA ALA A 132 -3.89 -11.85 -1.36
C ALA A 132 -4.40 -13.22 -1.82
N LEU A 133 -5.12 -13.25 -2.95
CA LEU A 133 -5.58 -14.50 -3.57
C LEU A 133 -4.41 -15.31 -4.14
N GLU A 134 -3.48 -14.66 -4.85
CA GLU A 134 -2.27 -15.31 -5.40
C GLU A 134 -1.37 -15.86 -4.28
N ALA A 135 -1.12 -15.09 -3.23
CA ALA A 135 -0.33 -15.51 -2.08
C ALA A 135 -0.93 -16.74 -1.37
N ALA A 136 -2.25 -16.91 -1.44
CA ALA A 136 -2.95 -18.03 -0.81
C ALA A 136 -2.93 -19.34 -1.62
N VAL A 137 -2.53 -19.32 -2.91
CA VAL A 137 -2.63 -20.50 -3.81
C VAL A 137 -1.86 -21.72 -3.26
N GLY A 138 -0.71 -21.52 -2.61
CA GLY A 138 0.09 -22.60 -2.02
C GLY A 138 -0.22 -22.90 -0.54
N LEU A 139 -1.17 -22.19 0.05
CA LEU A 139 -1.50 -22.28 1.46
C LEU A 139 -2.76 -23.14 1.65
N SER A 140 -2.60 -24.46 1.79
CA SER A 140 -3.72 -25.42 1.72
C SER A 140 -4.74 -25.30 2.86
N ALA A 141 -4.39 -24.58 3.93
CA ALA A 141 -5.23 -24.29 5.08
C ALA A 141 -5.46 -22.77 5.27
N ALA A 142 -5.33 -21.98 4.21
CA ALA A 142 -5.56 -20.54 4.27
C ALA A 142 -7.05 -20.21 4.41
N GLN A 143 -7.32 -19.17 5.19
CA GLN A 143 -8.58 -18.45 5.23
C GLN A 143 -8.32 -17.06 4.67
N VAL A 144 -8.88 -16.73 3.51
CA VAL A 144 -8.73 -15.41 2.88
C VAL A 144 -9.96 -14.58 3.17
N VAL A 145 -9.78 -13.39 3.72
CA VAL A 145 -10.88 -12.45 3.99
C VAL A 145 -10.55 -11.09 3.39
N ILE A 146 -11.42 -10.64 2.48
CA ILE A 146 -11.36 -9.29 1.93
C ILE A 146 -12.35 -8.42 2.69
N ILE A 147 -11.87 -7.34 3.29
CA ILE A 147 -12.71 -6.39 4.06
C ILE A 147 -13.25 -5.32 3.11
N PRO A 148 -14.58 -5.25 2.90
CA PRO A 148 -15.17 -4.28 1.99
C PRO A 148 -14.90 -2.84 2.42
N GLY A 149 -14.63 -1.96 1.47
CA GLY A 149 -14.36 -0.54 1.73
C GLY A 149 -13.06 -0.20 2.46
N ALA A 150 -12.27 -1.18 2.89
CA ALA A 150 -10.97 -0.96 3.54
C ALA A 150 -9.84 -0.79 2.51
N GLY A 151 -8.85 0.04 2.85
CA GLY A 151 -7.63 0.23 2.06
C GLY A 151 -6.44 -0.55 2.62
N HIS A 152 -5.24 0.01 2.46
CA HIS A 152 -4.00 -0.56 3.00
C HIS A 152 -3.98 -0.61 4.53
N SER A 153 -3.16 -1.50 5.09
CA SER A 153 -3.10 -1.80 6.53
C SER A 153 -4.45 -2.27 7.10
N VAL A 154 -5.08 -3.23 6.42
CA VAL A 154 -6.45 -3.69 6.71
C VAL A 154 -6.70 -4.07 8.18
N ILE A 155 -5.70 -4.54 8.92
CA ILE A 155 -5.86 -4.87 10.34
C ILE A 155 -6.27 -3.65 11.19
N ASP A 156 -5.91 -2.46 10.74
CA ASP A 156 -6.23 -1.17 11.38
C ASP A 156 -7.56 -0.58 10.89
N SER A 157 -8.25 -1.23 9.95
CA SER A 157 -9.46 -0.69 9.31
C SER A 157 -10.72 -0.77 10.19
N GLY A 158 -10.61 -1.34 11.40
CA GLY A 158 -11.67 -1.34 12.40
C GLY A 158 -11.87 -2.67 13.13
N GLU A 159 -12.90 -2.73 13.96
CA GLU A 159 -13.17 -3.85 14.88
C GLU A 159 -13.35 -5.19 14.16
N CYS A 160 -13.93 -5.19 12.95
CA CYS A 160 -14.10 -6.41 12.18
C CYS A 160 -12.76 -7.07 11.82
N ALA A 161 -11.82 -6.31 11.25
CA ALA A 161 -10.50 -6.81 10.89
C ALA A 161 -9.72 -7.32 12.12
N GLN A 162 -9.74 -6.54 13.21
CA GLN A 162 -9.06 -6.90 14.46
C GLN A 162 -9.66 -8.15 15.11
N SER A 163 -10.99 -8.26 15.16
CA SER A 163 -11.67 -9.42 15.74
C SER A 163 -11.43 -10.70 14.94
N LEU A 164 -11.33 -10.62 13.61
CA LEU A 164 -10.93 -11.74 12.75
C LEU A 164 -9.50 -12.21 13.05
N GLY A 165 -8.55 -11.27 13.17
CA GLY A 165 -7.17 -11.59 13.57
C GLY A 165 -7.10 -12.28 14.93
N ILE A 166 -7.81 -11.75 15.93
CA ILE A 166 -7.89 -12.35 17.28
C ILE A 166 -8.53 -13.73 17.25
N ALA A 167 -9.65 -13.88 16.52
CA ALA A 167 -10.35 -15.16 16.40
C ALA A 167 -9.46 -16.23 15.76
N PHE A 168 -8.71 -15.86 14.72
CA PHE A 168 -7.76 -16.74 14.07
C PHE A 168 -6.63 -17.15 15.03
N LEU A 169 -6.02 -16.21 15.74
CA LEU A 169 -4.95 -16.52 16.70
C LEU A 169 -5.44 -17.44 17.84
N ASN A 170 -6.69 -17.29 18.28
CA ASN A 170 -7.28 -18.13 19.32
C ASN A 170 -7.60 -19.56 18.83
N ASN A 171 -8.07 -19.70 17.59
CA ASN A 171 -8.34 -21.01 16.99
C ASN A 171 -8.14 -20.98 15.47
N PRO A 172 -6.90 -21.20 14.99
CA PRO A 172 -6.57 -20.99 13.59
C PRO A 172 -7.16 -22.06 12.66
N THR A 173 -7.65 -23.17 13.22
CA THR A 173 -8.31 -24.25 12.47
C THR A 173 -9.83 -24.10 12.37
N ALA A 174 -10.44 -23.22 13.16
CA ALA A 174 -11.85 -22.94 13.06
C ALA A 174 -12.13 -22.01 11.88
N ALA A 175 -13.26 -22.24 11.21
CA ALA A 175 -13.76 -21.31 10.21
C ALA A 175 -14.07 -19.96 10.87
N LEU A 176 -13.57 -18.87 10.31
CA LEU A 176 -13.83 -17.52 10.80
C LEU A 176 -15.27 -17.10 10.51
N ASP A 177 -15.88 -16.43 11.48
CA ASP A 177 -17.15 -15.72 11.28
C ASP A 177 -16.88 -14.34 10.67
N THR A 178 -17.11 -14.21 9.36
CA THR A 178 -16.87 -12.98 8.61
C THR A 178 -18.12 -12.09 8.53
N SER A 179 -19.16 -12.36 9.33
CA SER A 179 -20.43 -11.62 9.25
C SER A 179 -20.29 -10.13 9.58
N CYS A 180 -19.26 -9.72 10.34
CA CYS A 180 -18.97 -8.31 10.59
C CYS A 180 -18.60 -7.53 9.31
N ALA A 181 -18.11 -8.21 8.26
CA ALA A 181 -17.73 -7.60 6.99
C ALA A 181 -18.93 -7.40 6.04
N SER A 182 -20.14 -7.86 6.42
CA SER A 182 -21.32 -7.90 5.52
C SER A 182 -21.98 -6.55 5.25
N ASN A 183 -21.69 -5.52 6.05
CA ASN A 183 -22.46 -4.26 6.08
C ASN A 183 -21.60 -3.01 5.92
N PHE A 184 -20.56 -3.07 5.09
CA PHE A 184 -19.77 -1.88 4.79
C PHE A 184 -20.40 -1.07 3.64
N THR A 185 -20.60 0.22 3.86
CA THR A 185 -21.02 1.16 2.82
C THR A 185 -20.02 2.29 2.79
N VAL A 186 -19.34 2.47 1.66
CA VAL A 186 -18.51 3.64 1.41
C VAL A 186 -19.40 4.73 0.81
N PRO A 187 -19.62 5.86 1.51
CA PRO A 187 -20.33 6.99 0.94
C PRO A 187 -19.42 7.68 -0.07
N TRP A 188 -19.60 7.37 -1.35
CA TRP A 188 -18.89 8.06 -2.42
C TRP A 188 -19.34 9.51 -2.48
N VAL A 189 -18.40 10.45 -2.28
CA VAL A 189 -18.64 11.88 -2.49
C VAL A 189 -17.94 12.29 -3.77
N VAL A 190 -18.70 12.43 -4.85
CA VAL A 190 -18.22 13.05 -6.08
C VAL A 190 -18.46 14.55 -5.94
N ARG A 191 -17.39 15.34 -5.77
CA ARG A 191 -17.48 16.81 -5.80
C ARG A 191 -17.33 17.32 -7.23
#